data_AF-E1ZU43-F1
#
_entry.id   AF-E1ZU43-F1
#
_cell.length_a   1.000
_cell.length_b   1.000
_cell.length_c   1.000
_cell.angle_alpha   90.00
_cell.angle_beta   90.00
_cell.angle_gamma   90.00
#
_symmetry.space_group_name_H-M   'P 1'
#
loop_
_entity.id
_entity.type
_entity.pdbx_description
1 polymer ?
#
loop_
_entity_poly.entity_id
_entity_poly.type
_entity_poly.pdbx_seq_one_letter_code
_entity_poly.pdbx_strand_id
1 'polypeptide(L)' 'YSDGSAYYGEWRGGRMQGRGVFLWPSGDRYEGEWRDGLESGTGTFVLADGSTYYGSWQGGQMHGKCV' A
#
# COMPACT_ATOMS: atom_id res chain seq x y z
N TYR A 1 -17.76 11.80 1.66
CA TYR A 1 -16.38 11.71 1.17
C TYR A 1 -15.48 12.44 2.16
N SER A 2 -15.10 11.79 3.27
CA SER A 2 -14.28 12.42 4.32
C SER A 2 -13.39 11.41 5.04
N ASP A 3 -13.06 10.29 4.40
CA ASP A 3 -12.20 9.30 5.04
C ASP A 3 -10.71 9.67 4.98
N GLY A 4 -10.34 10.75 4.27
CA GLY A 4 -8.94 11.22 4.14
C GLY A 4 -7.99 10.23 3.43
N SER A 5 -8.43 9.00 3.24
CA SER A 5 -7.75 7.97 2.49
C SER A 5 -7.80 8.30 0.99
N ALA A 6 -6.64 8.24 0.34
CA ALA A 6 -6.49 8.53 -1.06
C ALA A 6 -5.64 7.45 -1.71
N TYR A 7 -6.14 6.85 -2.79
CA TYR A 7 -5.37 5.89 -3.56
C TYR A 7 -5.07 6.42 -4.95
N TYR A 8 -3.79 6.33 -5.32
CA TYR A 8 -3.24 6.72 -6.60
C TYR A 8 -2.62 5.49 -7.26
N GLY A 9 -3.33 4.88 -8.20
CA GLY A 9 -2.85 3.68 -8.87
C GLY A 9 -3.82 3.15 -9.90
N GLU A 10 -3.55 1.94 -10.36
CA GLU A 10 -4.40 1.28 -11.33
C GLU A 10 -5.62 0.64 -10.64
N TRP A 11 -6.79 0.83 -11.24
CA TRP A 11 -8.03 0.22 -10.78
C TRP A 11 -8.55 -0.72 -11.86
N ARG A 12 -8.89 -1.95 -11.49
CA ARG A 12 -9.52 -2.91 -12.40
C ARG A 12 -10.75 -3.51 -11.74
N GLY A 13 -11.91 -3.37 -12.38
CA GLY A 13 -13.17 -3.93 -11.87
C GLY A 13 -13.55 -3.40 -10.48
N GLY A 14 -13.20 -2.15 -10.16
CA GLY A 14 -13.47 -1.54 -8.85
C GLY A 14 -12.52 -1.98 -7.73
N ARG A 15 -11.45 -2.71 -8.05
CA ARG A 15 -10.40 -3.14 -7.11
C ARG A 15 -9.07 -2.52 -7.48
N MET A 16 -8.26 -2.23 -6.48
CA MET A 16 -6.89 -1.74 -6.67
C MET A 16 -6.03 -2.86 -7.26
N GLN A 17 -5.27 -2.55 -8.30
CA GLN A 17 -4.46 -3.50 -9.05
C GLN A 17 -3.16 -2.83 -9.52
N GLY A 18 -2.19 -3.64 -9.94
CA GLY A 18 -0.95 -3.12 -10.50
C GLY A 18 -0.12 -2.38 -9.46
N ARG A 19 0.53 -1.28 -9.81
CA ARG A 19 1.28 -0.45 -8.86
C ARG A 19 0.44 0.73 -8.42
N GLY A 20 0.47 1.03 -7.13
CA GLY A 20 -0.26 2.17 -6.59
C GLY A 20 0.21 2.61 -5.21
N VAL A 21 -0.15 3.84 -4.90
CA VAL A 21 0.13 4.53 -3.65
C VAL A 21 -1.18 4.71 -2.88
N PHE A 22 -1.29 4.10 -1.72
CA PHE A 22 -2.39 4.34 -0.79
C PHE A 22 -1.93 5.26 0.33
N LEU A 23 -2.62 6.38 0.52
CA LEU A 23 -2.47 7.25 1.67
C LEU A 23 -3.62 6.95 2.64
N TRP A 24 -3.27 6.74 3.90
CA TRP A 24 -4.22 6.65 5.00
C TRP A 24 -4.45 8.03 5.61
N PRO A 25 -5.64 8.28 6.19
CA PRO A 25 -5.93 9.51 6.92
C PRO A 25 -5.01 9.74 8.11
N SER A 26 -4.46 8.67 8.68
CA SER A 26 -3.47 8.72 9.76
C SER A 26 -2.16 9.42 9.35
N GLY A 27 -1.91 9.60 8.05
CA GLY A 27 -0.66 10.12 7.50
C GLY A 27 0.29 9.04 6.99
N ASP A 28 -0.06 7.76 7.19
CA ASP A 28 0.68 6.64 6.63
C ASP A 28 0.49 6.58 5.11
N ARG A 29 1.49 6.04 4.42
CA ARG A 29 1.58 5.91 2.97
C ARG A 29 2.11 4.52 2.63
N TYR A 30 1.51 3.86 1.67
CA TYR A 30 2.02 2.61 1.12
C TYR A 30 2.17 2.77 -0.37
N GLU A 31 3.34 2.44 -0.87
CA GLU A 31 3.67 2.46 -2.29
C GLU A 31 4.14 1.07 -2.68
N GLY A 32 3.34 0.35 -3.46
CA GLY A 32 3.66 -1.03 -3.80
C GLY A 32 2.76 -1.59 -4.88
N GLU A 33 2.87 -2.90 -5.07
CA GLU A 33 1.95 -3.63 -5.92
C GLU A 33 0.66 -3.98 -5.17
N TRP A 34 -0.45 -3.92 -5.89
CA TRP A 34 -1.79 -4.20 -5.44
C TRP A 34 -2.35 -5.30 -6.32
N ARG A 35 -3.02 -6.26 -5.70
CA ARG A 35 -3.73 -7.32 -6.39
C ARG A 35 -5.07 -7.56 -5.71
N ASP A 36 -6.14 -7.39 -6.48
CA ASP A 36 -7.51 -7.60 -6.01
C ASP A 36 -7.90 -6.74 -4.78
N GLY A 37 -7.30 -5.55 -4.63
CA GLY A 37 -7.53 -4.68 -3.49
C GLY A 37 -6.64 -4.96 -2.28
N LEU A 38 -5.67 -5.87 -2.40
CA LEU A 38 -4.75 -6.24 -1.32
C LEU A 38 -3.30 -5.92 -1.72
N GLU A 39 -2.46 -5.54 -0.75
CA GLU A 39 -1.04 -5.38 -0.98
C GLU A 39 -0.40 -6.70 -1.44
N SER A 40 0.45 -6.61 -2.45
CA SER A 40 1.13 -7.74 -3.08
C SER A 40 2.52 -7.36 -3.57
N GLY A 41 3.34 -8.34 -3.89
CA GLY A 41 4.67 -8.12 -4.47
C GLY A 41 5.63 -7.45 -3.47
N THR A 42 6.19 -6.32 -3.85
CA THR A 42 7.15 -5.56 -3.04
C THR A 42 6.63 -4.14 -2.89
N GLY A 43 6.77 -3.59 -1.69
CA GLY A 43 6.22 -2.27 -1.38
C GLY A 43 6.93 -1.59 -0.23
N THR A 44 6.77 -0.27 -0.20
CA THR A 44 7.34 0.66 0.76
C THR A 44 6.20 1.27 1.57
N PHE A 45 6.18 1.00 2.87
CA PHE A 45 5.24 1.56 3.83
C PHE A 45 5.92 2.67 4.63
N VAL A 46 5.52 3.91 4.40
CA VAL A 46 5.98 5.11 5.11
C VAL A 46 4.96 5.46 6.18
N LEU A 47 5.36 5.51 7.44
CA LEU A 47 4.48 5.96 8.51
C LEU A 47 4.40 7.48 8.57
N ALA A 48 3.35 7.96 9.22
CA ALA A 48 3.20 9.36 9.56
C ALA A 48 4.41 9.93 10.35
N ASP A 49 5.11 9.08 11.11
CA ASP A 49 6.32 9.43 11.87
C ASP A 49 7.58 9.61 10.97
N GLY A 50 7.50 9.27 9.68
CA GLY A 50 8.61 9.29 8.73
C GLY A 50 9.41 7.98 8.67
N SER A 51 9.13 7.04 9.58
CA SER A 51 9.65 5.68 9.51
C SER A 51 9.23 5.01 8.21
N THR A 52 10.18 4.40 7.50
CA THR A 52 9.92 3.75 6.21
C THR A 52 10.27 2.27 6.29
N TYR A 53 9.31 1.41 5.96
CA TYR A 53 9.45 -0.02 5.89
C TYR A 53 9.43 -0.48 4.45
N TYR A 54 10.50 -1.13 4.01
CA TYR A 54 10.56 -1.80 2.73
C TYR A 54 10.44 -3.30 2.94
N GLY A 55 9.53 -3.95 2.21
CA GLY A 55 9.33 -5.39 2.32
C GLY A 55 8.48 -5.98 1.22
N SER A 56 8.42 -7.31 1.20
CA SER A 56 7.49 -8.04 0.35
C SER A 56 6.11 -8.09 1.00
N TRP A 57 5.05 -8.05 0.21
CA TRP A 57 3.66 -8.10 0.65
C TRP A 57 2.95 -9.24 -0.07
N GLN A 58 2.12 -9.99 0.65
CA GLN A 58 1.35 -11.07 0.09
C GLN A 58 -0.02 -11.12 0.75
N GLY A 59 -1.06 -10.71 0.01
CA GLY A 59 -2.45 -10.79 0.46
C GLY A 59 -2.77 -9.82 1.60
N GLY A 60 -2.17 -8.62 1.58
CA GLY A 60 -2.34 -7.63 2.65
C GLY A 60 -1.52 -7.91 3.91
N GLN A 61 -0.64 -8.92 3.88
CA GLN A 61 0.27 -9.22 4.97
C GLN A 61 1.71 -8.95 4.53
N MET A 62 2.46 -8.28 5.38
CA MET A 62 3.89 -8.06 5.16
C MET A 62 4.61 -9.41 5.25
N HIS A 63 5.15 -9.86 4.12
CA HIS A 63 5.86 -11.12 3.94
C HIS A 63 7.40 -10.94 3.85
N GLY A 64 7.93 -9.77 4.20
CA GLY A 64 9.36 -9.51 4.19
C GLY A 64 9.99 -9.79 5.54
N LYS A 65 10.99 -10.69 5.59
CA LYS A 65 12.06 -10.57 6.58
C LYS A 65 12.77 -9.24 6.31
N CYS A 66 12.80 -8.35 7.29
CA CYS A 66 13.80 -7.30 7.32
C CYS A 66 15.18 -7.98 7.18
N VAL A 67 15.94 -7.59 6.15
CA VAL A 67 17.36 -7.95 6.03
C VAL A 67 18.18 -6.76 6.45
#